data_AF-A0A4W5MJ86-F1
#
_entry.id   AF-A0A4W5MJ86-F1
#
_cell.length_a   1.000
_cell.length_b   1.000
_cell.length_c   1.000
_cell.angle_alpha   90.00
_cell.angle_beta   90.00
_cell.angle_gamma   90.00
#
_symmetry.space_group_name_H-M   'P 1'
#
loop_
_entity.id
_entity.type
_entity.pdbx_description
1 polymer ?
#
loop_
_entity_poly.entity_id
_entity_poly.type
_entity_poly.pdbx_seq_one_letter_code
_entity_poly.pdbx_strand_id
1 'polypeptide(L)'
;MLKNNFSSFRWLRNQRKEVVTTVDKKIPNGILEEQEQQTVVLLPRSPSASKTYFPIPVDCLEEETRIRSADDGKLFREEFNSLPSGYTQGTCLEANKEDNREKNRYPNILPYDHSRVVLTQLDGNLSSDYINASYIHGYTDNNKFIAAQGPKQDTVADFWRMIWEQKTATIVMLTNLKERKEVTGYKAFSTF
;
A
#
# COMPACT_ATOMS: atom_id res chain seq x y z
N MET A 1 -27.15 -27.77 37.34
CA MET A 1 -27.69 -27.09 36.14
C MET A 1 -28.34 -25.79 36.58
N LEU A 2 -27.66 -24.67 36.38
CA LEU A 2 -28.17 -23.32 36.65
C LEU A 2 -28.26 -22.61 35.30
N LYS A 3 -29.50 -22.37 34.84
CA LYS A 3 -29.79 -21.57 33.65
C LYS A 3 -29.83 -20.12 34.10
N ASN A 4 -28.95 -19.28 33.58
CA ASN A 4 -29.06 -17.82 33.72
C ASN A 4 -29.20 -17.17 32.35
N ASN A 5 -30.10 -16.20 32.34
CA ASN A 5 -30.73 -15.54 31.21
C ASN A 5 -29.76 -14.78 30.30
N PHE A 6 -29.99 -14.93 28.99
CA PHE A 6 -29.60 -13.96 27.97
C PHE A 6 -30.51 -12.72 28.08
N SER A 7 -29.91 -11.55 28.29
CA SER A 7 -30.59 -10.26 28.15
C SER A 7 -30.18 -9.62 26.84
N SER A 8 -31.07 -9.70 25.85
CA SER A 8 -31.04 -8.94 24.60
C SER A 8 -31.29 -7.46 24.89
N PHE A 9 -30.35 -6.57 24.54
CA PHE A 9 -30.59 -5.14 24.49
C PHE A 9 -30.48 -4.63 23.05
N ARG A 10 -31.64 -4.33 22.46
CA ARG A 10 -31.83 -3.63 21.20
C ARG A 10 -32.42 -2.26 21.58
N TRP A 11 -31.66 -1.18 21.41
CA TRP A 11 -32.20 0.18 21.55
C TRP A 11 -31.75 1.09 20.40
N LEU A 12 -32.73 1.81 19.88
CA LEU A 12 -32.81 2.75 18.75
C LEU A 12 -31.65 3.77 18.71
N ARG A 13 -31.06 4.17 17.58
CA ARG A 13 -31.60 4.86 16.38
C ARG A 13 -32.55 6.02 16.68
N ASN A 14 -32.01 7.16 17.11
CA ASN A 14 -32.42 8.51 16.64
C ASN A 14 -31.61 9.60 17.37
N GLN A 15 -30.70 10.26 16.66
CA GLN A 15 -30.30 11.63 16.98
C GLN A 15 -30.78 12.52 15.83
N ARG A 16 -31.54 13.55 16.19
CA ARG A 16 -32.33 14.40 15.31
C ARG A 16 -31.46 15.40 14.56
N LYS A 17 -31.97 15.77 13.38
CA LYS A 17 -31.50 16.82 12.47
C LYS A 17 -31.75 18.20 13.10
N GLU A 18 -30.78 19.11 13.00
CA GLU A 18 -31.06 20.55 13.05
C GLU A 18 -31.08 21.14 11.63
N VAL A 19 -32.09 21.95 11.39
CA VAL A 19 -32.38 22.67 10.16
C VAL A 19 -32.04 24.13 10.42
N VAL A 20 -31.14 24.71 9.63
CA VAL A 20 -30.96 26.17 9.56
C VAL A 20 -31.27 26.62 8.14
N THR A 21 -32.19 27.57 8.04
CA THR A 21 -32.81 28.11 6.84
C THR A 21 -31.91 29.11 6.08
N THR A 22 -31.79 28.86 4.77
CA THR A 22 -31.61 29.73 3.60
C THR A 22 -31.18 31.20 3.78
N VAL A 23 -30.09 31.58 3.08
CA VAL A 23 -30.00 32.85 2.34
C VAL A 23 -29.28 32.59 1.01
N ASP A 24 -30.01 32.69 -0.11
CA ASP A 24 -29.47 32.74 -1.48
C ASP A 24 -28.72 34.05 -1.72
N LYS A 25 -27.45 33.98 -2.15
CA LYS A 25 -26.81 35.07 -2.90
C LYS A 25 -25.93 34.53 -4.03
N LYS A 26 -26.35 34.88 -5.26
CA LYS A 26 -25.69 34.63 -6.55
C LYS A 26 -24.22 35.08 -6.57
N ILE A 27 -23.42 34.26 -7.24
CA ILE A 27 -22.01 34.45 -7.61
C ILE A 27 -21.85 35.60 -8.61
N PRO A 28 -20.71 36.30 -8.61
CA PRO A 28 -19.94 36.38 -9.86
C PRO A 28 -18.44 36.13 -9.67
N ASN A 29 -17.92 35.24 -10.53
CA ASN A 29 -16.58 35.11 -11.11
C ASN A 29 -15.34 35.57 -10.32
N GLY A 30 -14.43 34.62 -10.07
CA GLY A 30 -13.00 34.94 -9.98
C GLY A 30 -12.17 33.93 -9.19
N ILE A 31 -11.16 33.40 -9.87
CA ILE A 31 -9.91 32.79 -9.35
C ILE A 31 -10.02 31.30 -8.99
N LEU A 32 -9.40 30.48 -9.83
CA LEU A 32 -9.03 29.10 -9.52
C LEU A 32 -8.08 29.13 -8.31
N GLU A 33 -8.51 28.58 -7.18
CA GLU A 33 -7.57 28.08 -6.18
C GLU A 33 -6.94 26.81 -6.76
N GLU A 34 -5.64 26.89 -7.09
CA GLU A 34 -4.79 25.73 -7.31
C GLU A 34 -4.85 24.86 -6.05
N GLN A 35 -5.55 23.73 -6.15
CA GLN A 35 -5.44 22.68 -5.14
C GLN A 35 -4.02 22.13 -5.22
N GLU A 36 -3.18 22.56 -4.29
CA GLU A 36 -1.84 22.01 -4.09
C GLU A 36 -1.92 20.47 -4.07
N GLN A 37 -1.21 19.85 -5.01
CA GLN A 37 -1.02 18.41 -5.03
C GLN A 37 -0.28 18.02 -3.75
N GLN A 38 -0.98 17.34 -2.85
CA GLN A 38 -0.43 16.82 -1.62
C GLN A 38 0.56 15.68 -1.95
N THR A 39 1.77 16.05 -2.32
CA THR A 39 2.88 15.11 -2.48
C THR A 39 3.30 14.68 -1.08
N VAL A 40 3.22 13.38 -0.79
CA VAL A 40 3.65 12.84 0.51
C VAL A 40 5.17 12.97 0.62
N VAL A 41 5.63 14.07 1.21
CA VAL A 41 7.04 14.27 1.53
C VAL A 41 7.39 13.35 2.70
N LEU A 42 8.15 12.29 2.44
CA LEU A 42 8.75 11.47 3.49
C LEU A 42 9.86 12.29 4.16
N LEU A 43 9.55 12.90 5.30
CA LEU A 43 10.57 13.59 6.10
C LEU A 43 11.61 12.57 6.61
N PRO A 44 12.91 12.93 6.61
CA PRO A 44 13.94 12.10 7.21
C PRO A 44 13.65 11.90 8.71
N ARG A 45 13.53 10.65 9.14
CA ARG A 45 13.28 10.32 10.55
C ARG A 45 14.53 10.54 11.39
N SER A 46 14.39 11.21 12.53
CA SER A 46 15.44 11.27 13.56
C SER A 46 15.73 9.87 14.12
N PRO A 47 16.98 9.54 14.47
CA PRO A 47 17.32 8.22 15.02
C PRO A 47 16.64 8.05 16.39
N SER A 48 15.65 7.16 16.46
CA SER A 48 15.09 6.72 17.75
C SER A 48 16.02 5.66 18.34
N ALA A 49 16.26 5.71 19.66
CA ALA A 49 16.99 4.65 20.36
C ALA A 49 16.36 3.29 20.03
N SER A 50 17.17 2.26 19.75
CA SER A 50 16.71 0.97 19.24
C SER A 50 15.82 0.25 20.26
N LYS A 51 14.52 0.50 20.20
CA LYS A 51 13.51 -0.29 20.93
C LYS A 51 13.42 -1.65 20.27
N THR A 52 13.53 -2.71 21.07
CA THR A 52 13.32 -4.09 20.62
C THR A 52 11.88 -4.50 20.91
N TYR A 53 11.24 -5.16 19.94
CA TYR A 53 9.87 -5.67 20.05
C TYR A 53 9.90 -7.19 19.96
N PHE A 54 9.35 -7.86 20.98
CA PHE A 54 9.31 -9.33 21.05
C PHE A 54 8.02 -9.89 20.46
N PRO A 55 8.01 -11.16 19.99
CA PRO A 55 6.79 -11.83 19.57
C PRO A 55 5.74 -11.84 20.69
N ILE A 56 4.49 -11.53 20.35
CA ILE A 56 3.36 -11.52 21.29
C ILE A 56 2.73 -12.91 21.34
N PRO A 57 2.70 -13.60 22.49
CA PRO A 57 1.93 -14.83 22.65
C PRO A 57 0.44 -14.59 22.42
N VAL A 58 -0.25 -15.57 21.83
CA VAL A 58 -1.68 -15.45 21.48
C VAL A 58 -2.55 -15.11 22.69
N ASP A 59 -2.25 -15.70 23.85
CA ASP A 59 -2.99 -15.47 25.10
C ASP A 59 -2.88 -14.01 25.62
N CYS A 60 -1.87 -13.26 25.15
CA CYS A 60 -1.64 -11.86 25.51
C CYS A 60 -2.08 -10.88 24.41
N LEU A 61 -2.51 -11.36 23.24
CA LEU A 61 -2.71 -10.53 22.04
C LEU A 61 -3.77 -9.45 22.23
N GLU A 62 -4.90 -9.80 22.86
CA GLU A 62 -6.00 -8.85 23.10
C GLU A 62 -5.56 -7.70 24.01
N GLU A 63 -4.88 -8.04 25.12
CA GLU A 63 -4.41 -7.05 26.09
C GLU A 63 -3.31 -6.16 25.52
N GLU A 64 -2.32 -6.73 24.82
CA GLU A 64 -1.29 -5.96 24.12
C GLU A 64 -1.91 -5.01 23.07
N THR A 65 -2.90 -5.48 22.31
CA THR A 65 -3.61 -4.63 21.33
C THR A 65 -4.33 -3.48 22.01
N ARG A 66 -5.04 -3.75 23.12
CA ARG A 66 -5.73 -2.73 23.92
C ARG A 66 -4.75 -1.68 24.43
N ILE A 67 -3.63 -2.11 25.03
CA ILE A 67 -2.58 -1.21 25.53
C ILE A 67 -1.99 -0.36 24.39
N ARG A 68 -1.65 -0.98 23.25
CA ARG A 68 -0.99 -0.26 22.14
C ARG A 68 -1.91 0.69 21.38
N SER A 69 -3.22 0.41 21.38
CA SER A 69 -4.25 1.26 20.78
C SER A 69 -4.63 2.49 21.62
N ALA A 70 -4.27 2.51 22.91
CA ALA A 70 -4.52 3.64 23.80
C ALA A 70 -3.79 4.91 23.32
N ASP A 71 -4.24 6.07 23.82
CA ASP A 71 -3.67 7.38 23.51
C ASP A 71 -3.51 7.63 22.00
N ASP A 72 -4.57 7.36 21.23
CA ASP A 72 -4.58 7.49 19.76
C ASP A 72 -3.50 6.62 19.08
N GLY A 73 -3.37 5.37 19.56
CA GLY A 73 -2.43 4.40 19.02
C GLY A 73 -0.96 4.81 19.20
N LYS A 74 -0.64 5.57 20.25
CA LYS A 74 0.70 6.12 20.49
C LYS A 74 1.79 5.04 20.37
N LEU A 75 1.61 3.90 21.01
CA LEU A 75 2.60 2.83 21.01
C LEU A 75 2.69 2.12 19.66
N PHE A 76 1.57 1.92 18.95
CA PHE A 76 1.61 1.42 17.57
C PHE A 76 2.38 2.36 16.64
N ARG A 77 2.20 3.68 16.80
CA ARG A 77 2.93 4.68 16.01
C ARG A 77 4.42 4.68 16.36
N GLU A 78 4.78 4.55 17.63
CA GLU A 78 6.18 4.40 18.05
C GLU A 78 6.83 3.13 17.48
N GLU A 79 6.14 1.98 17.55
CA GLU A 79 6.59 0.72 16.96
C GLU A 79 6.76 0.83 15.44
N PHE A 80 5.75 1.34 14.73
CA PHE A 80 5.83 1.56 13.29
C PHE A 80 6.99 2.48 12.90
N ASN A 81 7.22 3.56 13.66
CA ASN A 81 8.32 4.49 13.39
C ASN A 81 9.70 3.93 13.71
N SER A 82 9.78 2.85 14.50
CA SER A 82 11.04 2.17 14.82
C SER A 82 11.47 1.16 13.76
N LEU A 83 10.59 0.82 12.81
CA LEU A 83 10.92 -0.07 11.70
C LEU A 83 12.11 0.50 10.90
N PRO A 84 13.08 -0.32 10.49
CA PRO A 84 14.20 0.13 9.68
C PRO A 84 13.72 0.87 8.42
N SER A 85 14.22 2.09 8.17
CA SER A 85 13.95 2.81 6.94
C SER A 85 14.75 2.20 5.77
N GLY A 86 14.04 1.88 4.68
CA GLY A 86 14.48 1.01 3.58
C GLY A 86 15.52 1.58 2.62
N TYR A 87 16.71 1.90 3.11
CA TYR A 87 17.90 2.07 2.25
C TYR A 87 19.12 1.26 2.73
N THR A 88 19.03 0.60 3.87
CA THR A 88 20.13 -0.23 4.42
C THR A 88 20.11 -1.68 3.94
N GLN A 89 19.10 -2.08 3.14
CA GLN A 89 18.83 -3.49 2.82
C GLN A 89 19.15 -3.88 1.37
N GLY A 90 19.59 -2.96 0.50
CA GLY A 90 19.98 -3.32 -0.87
C GLY A 90 20.16 -2.14 -1.82
N THR A 91 20.63 -2.44 -3.02
CA THR A 91 20.75 -1.50 -4.14
C THR A 91 19.51 -1.57 -5.05
N CYS A 92 19.24 -0.51 -5.79
CA CYS A 92 18.15 -0.44 -6.78
C CYS A 92 18.71 0.01 -8.15
N LEU A 93 19.88 -0.49 -8.55
CA LEU A 93 20.59 -0.04 -9.75
C LEU A 93 19.78 -0.31 -11.02
N GLU A 94 19.17 -1.50 -11.13
CA GLU A 94 18.38 -1.89 -12.29
C GLU A 94 17.14 -1.00 -12.44
N ALA A 95 16.46 -0.73 -11.33
CA ALA A 95 15.30 0.14 -11.29
C ALA A 95 15.62 1.60 -11.64
N ASN A 96 16.87 2.04 -11.43
CA ASN A 96 17.33 3.41 -11.66
C ASN A 96 17.94 3.65 -13.05
N LYS A 97 18.17 2.60 -13.87
CA LYS A 97 18.61 2.73 -15.26
C LYS A 97 17.65 3.62 -16.04
N GLU A 98 18.18 4.46 -16.93
CA GLU A 98 17.38 5.44 -17.69
C GLU A 98 16.21 4.77 -18.43
N ASP A 99 16.47 3.64 -19.11
CA ASP A 99 15.46 2.88 -19.84
C ASP A 99 14.34 2.28 -18.96
N ASN A 100 14.60 2.13 -17.66
CA ASN A 100 13.67 1.51 -16.70
C ASN A 100 12.89 2.54 -15.87
N ARG A 101 13.31 3.81 -15.85
CA ARG A 101 12.67 4.86 -15.04
C ARG A 101 11.20 5.04 -15.41
N GLU A 102 10.90 5.05 -16.70
CA GLU A 102 9.53 5.15 -17.20
C GLU A 102 8.68 3.92 -16.86
N LYS A 103 9.26 2.77 -16.49
CA LYS A 103 8.49 1.61 -16.05
C LYS A 103 8.04 1.72 -14.58
N ASN A 104 8.57 2.69 -13.83
CA ASN A 104 8.19 2.94 -12.44
C ASN A 104 7.02 3.92 -12.34
N ARG A 105 6.05 3.62 -11.47
CA ARG A 105 4.93 4.53 -11.16
C ARG A 105 5.37 5.65 -10.22
N TYR A 106 6.27 5.34 -9.29
CA TYR A 106 6.82 6.29 -8.33
C TYR A 106 8.34 6.17 -8.29
N PRO A 107 9.09 7.28 -8.40
CA PRO A 107 10.56 7.25 -8.44
C PRO A 107 11.20 6.81 -7.11
N ASN A 108 10.45 6.91 -6.00
CA ASN A 108 10.88 6.56 -4.66
C ASN A 108 10.39 5.17 -4.18
N ILE A 109 9.67 4.41 -5.03
CA ILE A 109 9.20 3.06 -4.71
C ILE A 109 9.76 2.10 -5.77
N LEU A 110 10.96 1.60 -5.47
CA LEU A 110 11.76 0.79 -6.39
C LEU A 110 12.04 -0.59 -5.80
N PRO A 111 12.02 -1.66 -6.59
CA PRO A 111 12.44 -2.98 -6.12
C PRO A 111 13.96 -3.00 -5.89
N TYR A 112 14.41 -3.77 -4.90
CA TYR A 112 15.83 -4.02 -4.71
C TYR A 112 16.36 -5.03 -5.73
N ASP A 113 17.62 -4.88 -6.14
CA ASP A 113 18.25 -5.72 -7.17
C ASP A 113 18.29 -7.21 -6.78
N HIS A 114 18.45 -7.52 -5.49
CA HIS A 114 18.58 -8.90 -5.00
C HIS A 114 17.23 -9.65 -4.91
N SER A 115 16.10 -8.95 -4.89
CA SER A 115 14.76 -9.54 -4.71
C SER A 115 13.80 -9.19 -5.84
N ARG A 116 14.22 -8.39 -6.83
CA ARG A 116 13.39 -8.07 -7.99
C ARG A 116 12.98 -9.33 -8.76
N VAL A 117 11.81 -9.27 -9.38
CA VAL A 117 11.44 -10.26 -10.40
C VAL A 117 12.19 -9.91 -11.69
N VAL A 118 12.92 -10.88 -12.23
CA VAL A 118 13.65 -10.75 -13.50
C VAL A 118 12.83 -11.45 -14.58
N LEU A 119 12.43 -10.70 -15.61
CA LEU A 119 11.76 -11.26 -16.78
C LEU A 119 12.77 -11.85 -17.76
N THR A 120 12.33 -12.79 -18.56
CA THR A 120 13.13 -13.32 -19.66
C THR A 120 13.44 -12.19 -20.64
N GLN A 121 14.73 -11.96 -20.89
CA GLN A 121 15.19 -10.91 -21.78
C GLN A 121 14.73 -11.18 -23.22
N LEU A 122 14.15 -10.17 -23.86
CA LEU A 122 13.74 -10.20 -25.26
C LEU A 122 14.88 -9.77 -26.18
N ASP A 123 14.98 -10.41 -27.33
CA ASP A 123 15.98 -10.09 -28.35
C ASP A 123 15.86 -8.63 -28.80
N GLY A 124 16.99 -7.95 -28.85
CA GLY A 124 17.07 -6.54 -29.28
C GLY A 124 16.62 -5.51 -28.23
N ASN A 125 16.20 -5.92 -27.02
CA ASN A 125 15.83 -5.00 -25.94
C ASN A 125 16.52 -5.36 -24.61
N LEU A 126 17.60 -4.64 -24.29
CA LEU A 126 18.39 -4.87 -23.06
C LEU A 126 17.66 -4.51 -21.76
N SER A 127 16.62 -3.67 -21.81
CA SER A 127 15.85 -3.27 -20.62
C SER A 127 14.57 -4.09 -20.43
N SER A 128 14.37 -5.11 -21.28
CA SER A 128 13.16 -5.93 -21.27
C SER A 128 13.10 -6.95 -20.12
N ASP A 129 14.16 -7.11 -19.33
CA ASP A 129 14.18 -7.98 -18.15
C ASP A 129 13.56 -7.32 -16.90
N TYR A 130 13.27 -6.02 -16.96
CA TYR A 130 12.82 -5.23 -15.83
C TYR A 130 11.30 -5.13 -15.71
N ILE A 131 10.81 -5.37 -14.49
CA ILE A 131 9.48 -5.02 -14.00
C ILE A 131 9.58 -4.54 -12.55
N ASN A 132 8.77 -3.55 -12.15
CA ASN A 132 8.71 -3.09 -10.76
C ASN A 132 7.89 -4.08 -9.91
N ALA A 133 8.57 -5.15 -9.48
CA ALA A 133 8.05 -6.19 -8.61
C ALA A 133 9.19 -6.86 -7.82
N SER A 134 8.89 -7.33 -6.61
CA SER A 134 9.82 -8.03 -5.74
C SER A 134 9.22 -9.32 -5.17
N TYR A 135 10.04 -10.35 -5.02
CA TYR A 135 9.69 -11.53 -4.25
C TYR A 135 9.64 -11.21 -2.75
N ILE A 136 8.61 -11.70 -2.09
CA ILE A 136 8.39 -11.55 -0.65
C ILE A 136 8.28 -12.94 -0.03
N HIS A 137 9.08 -13.17 1.01
CA HIS A 137 9.04 -14.38 1.81
C HIS A 137 7.69 -14.49 2.55
N GLY A 138 7.14 -15.70 2.60
CA GLY A 138 6.05 -16.02 3.50
C GLY A 138 6.56 -16.32 4.91
N TYR A 139 5.68 -16.79 5.78
CA TYR A 139 6.06 -17.21 7.13
C TYR A 139 7.03 -18.40 7.13
N THR A 140 6.76 -19.42 6.30
CA THR A 140 7.60 -20.63 6.16
C THR A 140 8.28 -20.74 4.81
N ASP A 141 7.68 -20.18 3.76
CA ASP A 141 8.07 -20.44 2.38
C ASP A 141 8.82 -19.25 1.82
N ASN A 142 10.00 -19.49 1.23
CA ASN A 142 10.73 -18.43 0.57
C ASN A 142 10.05 -18.04 -0.74
N ASN A 143 10.09 -16.74 -1.07
CA ASN A 143 9.51 -16.18 -2.30
C ASN A 143 8.03 -16.59 -2.53
N LYS A 144 7.27 -16.70 -1.45
CA LYS A 144 5.86 -17.12 -1.49
C LYS A 144 4.97 -16.16 -2.28
N PHE A 145 5.28 -14.86 -2.23
CA PHE A 145 4.49 -13.82 -2.87
C PHE A 145 5.36 -12.98 -3.79
N ILE A 146 4.69 -12.30 -4.73
CA ILE A 146 5.27 -11.22 -5.51
C ILE A 146 4.49 -9.94 -5.15
N ALA A 147 5.19 -8.96 -4.59
CA ALA A 147 4.67 -7.61 -4.44
C ALA A 147 5.02 -6.82 -5.71
N ALA A 148 4.01 -6.40 -6.46
CA ALA A 148 4.19 -5.66 -7.72
C ALA A 148 3.44 -4.34 -7.68
N GLN A 149 3.97 -3.32 -8.37
CA GLN A 149 3.21 -2.10 -8.58
C GLN A 149 1.97 -2.38 -9.45
N GLY A 150 0.92 -1.58 -9.30
CA GLY A 150 -0.19 -1.59 -10.25
C GLY A 150 0.32 -1.24 -11.65
N PRO A 151 0.10 -2.08 -12.69
CA PRO A 151 0.70 -1.88 -14.00
C PRO A 151 0.31 -0.53 -14.59
N LYS A 152 1.28 0.15 -15.18
CA LYS A 152 1.07 1.33 -16.03
C LYS A 152 0.60 0.87 -17.43
N GLN A 153 0.09 1.79 -18.25
CA GLN A 153 -0.41 1.46 -19.59
C GLN A 153 0.66 0.79 -20.47
N ASP A 154 1.90 1.26 -20.38
CA ASP A 154 3.10 0.77 -21.07
C ASP A 154 3.69 -0.51 -20.47
N THR A 155 3.26 -0.94 -19.28
CA THR A 155 3.79 -2.12 -18.57
C THR A 155 2.77 -3.24 -18.38
N VAL A 156 1.57 -3.13 -18.96
CA VAL A 156 0.55 -4.21 -18.92
C VAL A 156 1.08 -5.50 -19.53
N ALA A 157 1.81 -5.41 -20.65
CA ALA A 157 2.42 -6.58 -21.30
C ALA A 157 3.48 -7.24 -20.42
N ASP A 158 4.36 -6.44 -19.79
CA ASP A 158 5.37 -6.93 -18.85
C ASP A 158 4.73 -7.62 -17.64
N PHE A 159 3.64 -7.06 -17.12
CA PHE A 159 2.89 -7.64 -16.00
C PHE A 159 2.30 -9.02 -16.34
N TRP A 160 1.70 -9.18 -17.52
CA TRP A 160 1.20 -10.47 -17.97
C TRP A 160 2.30 -11.47 -18.27
N ARG A 161 3.42 -11.01 -18.84
CA ARG A 161 4.62 -11.82 -19.04
C ARG A 161 5.16 -12.34 -17.71
N MET A 162 5.24 -11.49 -16.68
CA MET A 162 5.59 -11.89 -15.32
C MET A 162 4.68 -13.01 -14.80
N ILE A 163 3.35 -12.83 -14.91
CA ILE A 163 2.37 -13.84 -14.45
C ILE A 163 2.59 -15.18 -15.14
N TRP A 164 2.79 -15.16 -16.45
CA TRP A 164 3.00 -16.35 -17.25
C TRP A 164 4.32 -17.05 -16.88
N GLU A 165 5.44 -16.33 -16.86
CA GLU A 165 6.76 -16.87 -16.57
C GLU A 165 6.85 -17.43 -15.14
N GLN A 166 6.23 -16.74 -14.17
CA GLN A 166 6.20 -17.18 -12.77
C GLN A 166 5.11 -18.22 -12.47
N LYS A 167 4.31 -18.61 -13.48
CA LYS A 167 3.20 -19.57 -13.35
C LYS A 167 2.22 -19.16 -12.25
N THR A 168 1.97 -17.86 -12.12
CA THR A 168 1.12 -17.28 -11.09
C THR A 168 -0.35 -17.63 -11.38
N ALA A 169 -0.97 -18.38 -10.47
CA ALA A 169 -2.37 -18.80 -10.60
C ALA A 169 -3.37 -17.84 -9.96
N THR A 170 -2.92 -16.96 -9.07
CA THR A 170 -3.80 -16.07 -8.28
C THR A 170 -3.21 -14.67 -8.23
N ILE A 171 -4.05 -13.68 -8.52
CA ILE A 171 -3.70 -12.26 -8.46
C ILE A 171 -4.62 -11.60 -7.45
N VAL A 172 -4.04 -10.96 -6.43
CA VAL A 172 -4.78 -10.23 -5.40
C VAL A 172 -4.56 -8.74 -5.63
N MET A 173 -5.60 -8.03 -6.06
CA MET A 173 -5.56 -6.58 -6.26
C MET A 173 -6.13 -5.87 -5.03
N LEU A 174 -5.31 -5.07 -4.36
CA LEU A 174 -5.65 -4.38 -3.12
C LEU A 174 -6.10 -2.92 -3.32
N THR A 175 -6.22 -2.47 -4.56
CA THR A 175 -6.58 -1.09 -4.91
C THR A 175 -7.74 -1.07 -5.91
N ASN A 176 -8.50 0.01 -5.93
CA ASN A 176 -9.38 0.29 -7.07
C ASN A 176 -8.54 0.75 -8.26
N LEU A 177 -9.13 0.82 -9.47
CA LEU A 177 -8.43 1.34 -10.67
C LEU A 177 -8.26 2.86 -10.66
N LYS A 178 -9.17 3.54 -9.97
CA LYS A 178 -9.14 4.97 -9.73
C LYS A 178 -9.48 5.23 -8.28
N GLU A 179 -8.68 6.04 -7.63
CA GLU A 179 -8.97 6.55 -6.30
C GLU A 179 -9.05 8.07 -6.41
N ARG A 180 -10.24 8.63 -6.17
CA ARG A 180 -10.55 10.04 -6.46
C ARG A 180 -10.28 10.38 -7.93
N LYS A 181 -9.27 11.23 -8.21
CA LYS A 181 -8.85 11.65 -9.56
C LYS A 181 -7.60 10.93 -10.05
N GLU A 182 -6.92 10.15 -9.20
CA GLU A 182 -5.66 9.51 -9.54
C GLU A 182 -5.86 8.09 -10.07
N VAL A 183 -5.10 7.74 -11.11
CA VAL A 183 -5.08 6.39 -11.68
C VAL A 183 -4.06 5.57 -10.92
N THR A 184 -4.55 4.66 -10.08
CA THR A 184 -3.77 3.75 -9.23
C THR A 184 -3.34 2.48 -9.96
N GLY A 185 -4.02 2.13 -11.06
CA GLY A 185 -3.68 1.00 -11.92
C GLY A 185 -4.48 1.01 -13.23
N TYR A 186 -3.92 0.42 -14.29
CA TYR A 186 -4.69 0.18 -15.51
C TYR A 186 -5.36 -1.19 -15.47
N LYS A 187 -6.51 -1.33 -16.16
CA LYS A 187 -7.21 -2.62 -16.26
C LYS A 187 -6.29 -3.63 -16.93
N ALA A 188 -5.75 -4.56 -16.15
CA ALA A 188 -5.08 -5.74 -16.68
C ALA A 188 -6.10 -6.82 -17.10
N PHE A 189 -7.35 -6.74 -16.61
CA PHE A 189 -8.43 -7.67 -16.89
C PHE A 189 -9.59 -6.99 -17.60
N SER A 190 -10.20 -7.66 -18.58
CA SER A 190 -11.56 -7.32 -19.03
C SER A 190 -12.55 -7.78 -17.98
N THR A 191 -13.36 -6.85 -17.47
CA THR A 191 -14.62 -7.18 -16.81
C THR A 191 -15.57 -7.72 -17.87
N PHE A 192 -15.88 -9.02 -17.82
CA PHE A 192 -17.02 -9.59 -18.53
C PHE A 192 -18.33 -9.07 -17.94
#